data_AF-A0A2E8F115-F1
#
_entry.id   AF-A0A2E8F115-F1
#
_cell.length_a   1.000
_cell.length_b   1.000
_cell.length_c   1.000
_cell.angle_alpha   90.00
_cell.angle_beta   90.00
_cell.angle_gamma   90.00
#
_symmetry.space_group_name_H-M   'P 1'
#
loop_
_entity.id
_entity.type
_entity.pdbx_description
1 polymer ?
#
loop_
_entity_poly.entity_id
_entity_poly.type
_entity_poly.pdbx_seq_one_letter_code
_entity_poly.pdbx_strand_id
1 'polypeptide(L)'
;MRTIKRHLWIGALALGLLFIGMGALFMVTALEAKGMIRAALAEENVTTSKDAVKFGVEAGVLVTNAATAEAQSEVIKMHSIDRYGLYTEMERDDPNRATYIKGLTLRNSLNMAVMGFGVADLAMGMGAIIILMGAGTMAFLAPVVYLATNEEDELPEVNAGARAAPPAPAV
;
A
#
# COMPACT_ATOMS: atom_id res chain seq x y z
N MET A 1 10.57 27.57 -27.96
CA MET A 1 10.58 26.11 -27.68
C MET A 1 11.86 25.63 -26.97
N ARG A 2 13.05 26.20 -27.22
CA ARG A 2 14.33 25.84 -26.55
C ARG A 2 14.31 25.90 -25.01
N THR A 3 13.59 26.85 -24.41
CA THR A 3 13.47 26.98 -22.95
C THR A 3 12.67 25.87 -22.28
N ILE A 4 11.68 25.27 -22.97
CA ILE A 4 10.84 24.20 -22.42
C ILE A 4 11.66 22.91 -22.23
N LYS A 5 12.48 22.58 -23.23
CA LYS A 5 13.31 21.37 -23.21
C LYS A 5 14.33 21.37 -22.06
N ARG A 6 14.93 22.54 -21.77
CA ARG A 6 15.87 22.73 -20.66
C ARG A 6 15.27 22.52 -19.26
N HIS A 7 13.94 22.55 -19.09
CA HIS A 7 13.28 22.34 -17.79
C HIS A 7 12.68 20.94 -17.63
N LEU A 8 12.68 20.10 -18.68
CA LEU A 8 12.11 18.75 -18.62
C LEU A 8 12.83 17.85 -17.62
N TRP A 9 14.15 17.96 -17.49
CA TRP A 9 14.91 17.18 -16.50
C TRP A 9 14.59 17.59 -15.05
N ILE A 10 14.38 18.89 -14.80
CA ILE A 10 13.92 19.41 -13.51
C ILE A 10 12.51 18.89 -13.20
N GLY A 11 11.64 18.85 -14.22
CA GLY A 11 10.30 18.26 -14.11
C GLY A 11 10.33 16.78 -13.74
N ALA A 12 11.23 15.99 -14.35
CA ALA A 12 11.39 14.57 -14.04
C ALA A 12 11.88 14.34 -12.60
N LEU A 13 12.83 15.16 -12.11
CA LEU A 13 13.29 15.12 -10.72
C LEU A 13 12.18 15.49 -9.73
N ALA A 14 11.44 16.57 -10.02
CA ALA A 14 10.31 16.99 -9.18
C ALA A 14 9.21 15.90 -9.10
N LEU A 15 8.91 15.24 -10.22
CA LEU A 15 7.94 14.15 -10.27
C LEU A 15 8.42 12.92 -9.47
N GLY A 16 9.69 12.56 -9.59
CA GLY A 16 10.27 11.46 -8.81
C GLY A 16 10.21 11.73 -7.30
N LEU A 17 10.54 12.96 -6.89
CA LEU A 17 10.47 13.38 -5.49
C LEU A 17 9.03 13.40 -4.96
N LEU A 18 8.07 13.81 -5.80
CA LEU A 18 6.64 13.75 -5.48
C LEU A 18 6.17 12.31 -5.23
N PHE A 19 6.55 11.35 -6.07
CA PHE A 19 6.21 9.94 -5.85
C PHE A 19 6.81 9.41 -4.55
N ILE A 20 8.09 9.70 -4.27
CA ILE A 20 8.69 9.29 -3.00
C ILE A 20 7.94 9.88 -1.80
N GLY A 21 7.61 11.18 -1.85
CA GLY A 21 6.85 11.83 -0.78
C GLY A 21 5.47 11.20 -0.56
N MET A 22 4.75 10.90 -1.65
CA MET A 22 3.42 10.29 -1.59
C MET A 22 3.48 8.84 -1.07
N GLY A 23 4.43 8.04 -1.55
CA GLY A 23 4.60 6.68 -1.09
C GLY A 23 5.06 6.61 0.37
N ALA A 24 5.90 7.54 0.83
CA ALA A 24 6.27 7.66 2.23
C ALA A 24 5.07 8.01 3.12
N LEU A 25 4.19 8.90 2.67
CA LEU A 25 2.95 9.22 3.38
C LEU A 25 2.06 7.98 3.53
N PHE A 26 1.88 7.20 2.47
CA PHE A 26 1.12 5.94 2.52
C PHE A 26 1.71 4.93 3.52
N MET A 27 3.04 4.81 3.57
CA MET A 27 3.71 3.93 4.54
C MET A 27 3.45 4.37 5.98
N VAL A 28 3.56 5.68 6.27
CA VAL A 28 3.34 6.21 7.62
C VAL A 28 1.91 6.01 8.07
N THR A 29 0.92 6.37 7.24
CA THR A 29 -0.49 6.23 7.58
C THR A 29 -0.89 4.76 7.77
N ALA A 30 -0.32 3.85 6.99
CA ALA A 30 -0.57 2.43 7.13
C ALA A 30 0.06 1.85 8.41
N LEU A 31 1.27 2.29 8.80
CA LEU A 31 1.89 1.92 10.07
C LEU A 31 1.09 2.43 11.26
N GLU A 32 0.59 3.66 11.20
CA GLU A 32 -0.29 4.23 12.23
C GLU A 32 -1.58 3.43 12.36
N ALA A 33 -2.25 3.12 11.24
CA ALA A 33 -3.45 2.30 11.22
C ALA A 33 -3.21 0.91 11.83
N LYS A 34 -2.10 0.25 11.46
CA LYS A 34 -1.69 -1.04 12.01
C LYS A 34 -1.42 -0.96 13.52
N GLY A 35 -0.80 0.13 13.97
CA GLY A 35 -0.57 0.42 15.38
C GLY A 35 -1.87 0.60 16.16
N MET A 36 -2.84 1.34 15.62
CA MET A 36 -4.15 1.55 16.25
C MET A 36 -4.92 0.24 16.44
N ILE A 37 -4.98 -0.62 15.42
CA ILE A 37 -5.67 -1.92 15.52
C ILE A 37 -4.99 -2.79 16.59
N ARG A 38 -3.65 -2.84 16.58
CA ARG A 38 -2.89 -3.60 17.57
C ARG A 38 -3.12 -3.08 18.99
N ALA A 39 -3.16 -1.77 19.19
CA ALA A 39 -3.41 -1.15 20.48
C ALA A 39 -4.81 -1.50 20.99
N ALA A 40 -5.83 -1.36 20.13
CA ALA A 40 -7.20 -1.71 20.48
C ALA A 40 -7.35 -3.19 20.88
N LEU A 41 -6.70 -4.10 20.15
CA LEU A 41 -6.72 -5.53 20.50
C LEU A 41 -5.96 -5.83 21.81
N ALA A 42 -4.84 -5.14 22.05
CA ALA A 42 -4.06 -5.32 23.27
C ALA A 42 -4.80 -4.81 24.51
N GLU A 43 -5.59 -3.75 24.36
CA GLU A 43 -6.41 -3.17 25.44
C GLU A 43 -7.52 -4.11 25.90
N GLU A 44 -8.15 -4.84 24.97
CA GLU A 44 -9.17 -5.86 25.29
C GLU A 44 -8.60 -7.08 26.05
N ASN A 45 -7.26 -7.19 26.13
CA ASN A 45 -6.53 -8.23 26.88
C ASN A 45 -7.03 -9.67 26.62
N VAL A 46 -7.36 -9.97 25.36
CA VAL A 46 -7.87 -11.28 24.94
C VAL A 46 -6.71 -12.22 24.64
N THR A 47 -6.69 -13.38 25.29
CA THR A 47 -5.70 -14.43 25.03
C THR A 47 -6.28 -15.55 24.16
N THR A 48 -5.45 -16.16 23.33
CA THR A 48 -5.81 -17.32 22.51
C THR A 48 -6.22 -18.51 23.37
N SER A 49 -7.21 -19.26 22.89
CA SER A 49 -7.66 -20.48 23.58
C SER A 49 -6.67 -21.64 23.43
N LYS A 50 -6.89 -22.73 24.18
CA LYS A 50 -6.13 -23.98 24.03
C LYS A 50 -6.24 -24.60 22.63
N ASP A 51 -7.39 -24.41 21.98
CA ASP A 51 -7.64 -24.92 20.64
C ASP A 51 -6.97 -24.10 19.53
N ALA A 52 -6.39 -22.93 19.85
CA ALA A 52 -5.69 -22.09 18.87
C ALA A 52 -4.47 -22.79 18.25
N VAL A 53 -3.90 -23.78 18.95
CA VAL A 53 -2.78 -24.61 18.47
C VAL A 53 -3.14 -25.34 17.18
N LYS A 54 -4.42 -25.70 16.99
CA LYS A 54 -4.90 -26.34 15.75
C LYS A 54 -4.84 -25.41 14.54
N PHE A 55 -4.71 -24.11 14.76
CA PHE A 55 -4.63 -23.06 13.74
C PHE A 55 -3.25 -22.40 13.68
N GLY A 56 -2.21 -23.05 14.23
CA GLY A 56 -0.82 -22.61 14.09
C GLY A 56 -0.39 -21.49 15.04
N VAL A 57 -1.15 -21.23 16.12
CA VAL A 57 -0.82 -20.22 17.14
C VAL A 57 -0.78 -20.87 18.51
N GLU A 58 0.23 -20.53 19.33
CA GLU A 58 0.32 -21.02 20.70
C GLU A 58 -0.87 -20.58 21.57
N ALA A 59 -1.25 -21.41 22.53
CA ALA A 59 -2.31 -21.10 23.47
C ALA A 59 -1.86 -20.09 24.53
N GLY A 60 -2.77 -19.21 24.96
CA GLY A 60 -2.49 -18.20 25.99
C GLY A 60 -1.70 -16.99 25.49
N VAL A 61 -1.52 -16.84 24.17
CA VAL A 61 -0.86 -15.67 23.56
C VAL A 61 -1.86 -14.54 23.41
N LEU A 62 -1.42 -13.31 23.65
CA LEU A 62 -2.25 -12.13 23.48
C LEU A 62 -2.62 -11.91 22.00
N VAL A 63 -3.91 -11.74 21.72
CA VAL A 63 -4.41 -11.44 20.38
C VAL A 63 -4.03 -10.01 20.03
N THR A 64 -2.98 -9.83 19.22
CA THR A 64 -2.41 -8.49 18.90
C THR A 64 -2.03 -8.31 17.45
N ASN A 65 -2.21 -9.36 16.64
CA ASN A 65 -1.87 -9.35 15.22
C ASN A 65 -2.86 -10.20 14.42
N ALA A 66 -2.80 -10.10 13.09
CA ALA A 66 -3.71 -10.80 12.19
C ALA A 66 -3.75 -12.31 12.45
N ALA A 67 -2.60 -12.98 12.56
CA ALA A 67 -2.54 -14.43 12.76
C ALA A 67 -3.19 -14.88 14.08
N THR A 68 -2.91 -14.18 15.18
CA THR A 68 -3.54 -14.46 16.48
C THR A 68 -5.04 -14.20 16.48
N ALA A 69 -5.51 -13.16 15.79
CA ALA A 69 -6.93 -12.82 15.67
C ALA A 69 -7.68 -13.81 14.79
N GLU A 70 -7.08 -14.23 13.68
CA GLU A 70 -7.61 -15.26 12.79
C GLU A 70 -7.70 -16.62 13.49
N ALA A 71 -6.65 -17.05 14.18
CA ALA A 71 -6.68 -18.29 14.95
C ALA A 71 -7.78 -18.29 16.02
N GLN A 72 -7.95 -17.18 16.75
CA GLN A 72 -9.02 -17.06 17.74
C GLN A 72 -10.42 -17.02 17.10
N SER A 73 -10.57 -16.38 15.93
CA SER A 73 -11.81 -16.40 15.14
C SER A 73 -12.19 -17.81 14.72
N GLU A 74 -11.22 -18.61 14.28
CA GLU A 74 -11.45 -19.99 13.84
C GLU A 74 -11.72 -20.95 15.02
N VAL A 75 -11.09 -20.72 16.18
CA VAL A 75 -11.49 -21.39 17.45
C VAL A 75 -12.97 -21.12 17.76
N ILE A 76 -13.41 -19.87 17.66
CA ILE A 76 -14.82 -19.53 17.95
C ILE A 76 -15.74 -20.20 16.95
N LYS A 77 -15.36 -20.23 15.66
CA LYS A 77 -16.10 -20.94 14.62
C LYS A 77 -16.22 -22.44 14.93
N MET A 78 -15.13 -23.09 15.36
CA MET A 78 -15.11 -24.50 15.78
C MET A 78 -16.12 -24.78 16.91
N HIS A 79 -16.26 -23.87 17.86
CA HIS A 79 -17.20 -24.00 18.98
C HIS A 79 -18.59 -23.40 18.74
N SER A 80 -18.86 -22.93 17.51
CA SER A 80 -20.17 -22.38 17.12
C SER A 80 -20.72 -23.13 15.91
N ILE A 81 -20.53 -22.61 14.70
CA ILE A 81 -21.13 -23.14 13.47
C ILE A 81 -20.68 -24.56 13.15
N ASP A 82 -19.42 -24.91 13.41
CA ASP A 82 -18.90 -26.24 13.10
C ASP A 82 -19.42 -27.30 14.09
N ARG A 83 -19.89 -26.87 15.27
CA ARG A 83 -20.46 -27.75 16.31
C ARG A 83 -21.97 -27.85 16.24
N TYR A 84 -22.65 -26.73 16.02
CA TYR A 84 -24.11 -26.62 16.15
C TYR A 84 -24.84 -26.44 14.81
N GLY A 85 -24.13 -26.25 13.70
CA GLY A 85 -24.73 -25.93 12.40
C GLY A 85 -25.06 -24.44 12.25
N LEU A 86 -25.85 -24.08 11.23
CA LEU A 86 -26.22 -22.69 10.99
C LEU A 86 -27.12 -22.17 12.11
N TYR A 87 -26.93 -20.92 12.52
CA TYR A 87 -27.79 -20.29 13.54
C TYR A 87 -29.29 -20.29 13.18
N THR A 88 -29.61 -20.25 11.88
CA THR A 88 -30.98 -20.30 11.36
C THR A 88 -31.64 -21.67 11.49
N GLU A 89 -30.85 -22.72 11.66
CA GLU A 89 -31.32 -24.10 11.80
C GLU A 89 -31.51 -24.48 13.28
N MET A 90 -31.02 -23.65 14.21
CA MET A 90 -31.18 -23.89 15.64
C MET A 90 -32.62 -23.65 16.10
N GLU A 91 -33.13 -24.53 16.97
CA GLU A 91 -34.42 -24.33 17.64
C GLU A 91 -34.43 -23.01 18.41
N ARG A 92 -35.58 -22.33 18.41
CA ARG A 92 -35.69 -20.98 18.98
C ARG A 92 -35.32 -20.93 20.47
N ASP A 93 -35.62 -22.00 21.19
CA ASP A 93 -35.44 -22.12 22.64
C ASP A 93 -34.18 -22.93 23.02
N ASP A 94 -33.27 -23.20 22.07
CA ASP A 94 -32.01 -23.87 22.34
C ASP A 94 -31.15 -23.06 23.33
N PRO A 95 -30.68 -23.65 24.44
CA PRO A 95 -29.90 -22.95 25.46
C PRO A 95 -28.57 -22.38 24.93
N ASN A 96 -28.03 -22.91 23.83
CA ASN A 96 -26.76 -22.50 23.23
C ASN A 96 -26.91 -21.31 22.28
N ARG A 97 -28.13 -20.92 21.87
CA ARG A 97 -28.33 -19.78 20.93
C ARG A 97 -27.70 -18.49 21.43
N ALA A 98 -27.87 -18.18 22.71
CA ALA A 98 -27.32 -16.95 23.30
C ALA A 98 -25.78 -16.94 23.25
N THR A 99 -25.15 -18.08 23.53
CA THR A 99 -23.69 -18.25 23.45
C THR A 99 -23.20 -18.18 22.01
N TYR A 100 -23.93 -18.79 21.08
CA TYR A 100 -23.63 -18.74 19.65
C TYR A 100 -23.58 -17.30 19.15
N ILE A 101 -24.59 -16.49 19.46
CA ILE A 101 -24.64 -15.09 19.04
C ILE A 101 -23.46 -14.28 19.61
N LYS A 102 -23.12 -14.45 20.88
CA LYS A 102 -21.94 -13.80 21.48
C LYS A 102 -20.66 -14.20 20.74
N GLY A 103 -20.50 -15.49 20.44
CA GLY A 103 -19.39 -16.00 19.65
C GLY A 103 -19.35 -15.37 18.27
N LEU A 104 -20.48 -15.31 17.56
CA LEU A 104 -20.56 -14.69 16.23
C LEU A 104 -20.16 -13.21 16.24
N THR A 105 -20.59 -12.45 17.26
CA THR A 105 -20.19 -11.05 17.42
C THR A 105 -18.68 -10.91 17.62
N LEU A 106 -18.08 -11.71 18.51
CA LEU A 106 -16.63 -11.71 18.73
C LEU A 106 -15.86 -12.15 17.48
N ARG A 107 -16.35 -13.17 16.78
CA ARG A 107 -15.75 -13.64 15.52
C ARG A 107 -15.78 -12.54 14.45
N ASN A 108 -16.89 -11.80 14.36
CA ASN A 108 -17.02 -10.71 13.41
C ASN A 108 -16.04 -9.56 13.73
N SER A 109 -15.90 -9.17 15.00
CA SER A 109 -14.91 -8.14 15.38
C SER A 109 -13.47 -8.57 15.12
N LEU A 110 -13.12 -9.82 15.43
CA LEU A 110 -11.81 -10.39 15.12
C LEU A 110 -11.54 -10.42 13.61
N ASN A 111 -12.52 -10.83 12.79
CA ASN A 111 -12.39 -10.82 11.34
C ASN A 111 -12.25 -9.41 10.77
N MET A 112 -12.96 -8.42 11.34
CA MET A 112 -12.75 -7.01 10.97
C MET A 112 -11.32 -6.55 11.31
N ALA A 113 -10.77 -6.99 12.43
CA ALA A 113 -9.38 -6.70 12.78
C ALA A 113 -8.39 -7.37 11.80
N VAL A 114 -8.60 -8.64 11.42
CA VAL A 114 -7.80 -9.35 10.40
C VAL A 114 -7.84 -8.61 9.07
N MET A 115 -9.03 -8.22 8.60
CA MET A 115 -9.19 -7.42 7.38
C MET A 115 -8.48 -6.07 7.50
N GLY A 116 -8.58 -5.40 8.66
CA GLY A 116 -7.89 -4.12 8.91
C GLY A 116 -6.37 -4.24 8.84
N PHE A 117 -5.78 -5.30 9.41
CA PHE A 117 -4.36 -5.60 9.27
C PHE A 117 -3.98 -5.86 7.80
N GLY A 118 -4.79 -6.62 7.07
CA GLY A 118 -4.55 -6.90 5.65
C GLY A 118 -4.61 -5.64 4.77
N VAL A 119 -5.55 -4.73 5.04
CA VAL A 119 -5.65 -3.45 4.32
C VAL A 119 -4.45 -2.54 4.64
N ALA A 120 -4.00 -2.51 5.90
CA ALA A 120 -2.79 -1.78 6.28
C ALA A 120 -1.55 -2.33 5.58
N ASP A 121 -1.41 -3.66 5.50
CA ASP A 121 -0.29 -4.30 4.79
C ASP A 121 -0.32 -4.03 3.29
N LEU A 122 -1.51 -4.02 2.67
CA LEU A 122 -1.69 -3.62 1.27
C LEU A 122 -1.30 -2.15 1.04
N ALA A 123 -1.71 -1.25 1.93
CA ALA A 123 -1.37 0.16 1.84
C ALA A 123 0.14 0.40 1.98
N MET A 124 0.82 -0.30 2.88
CA MET A 124 2.29 -0.30 2.95
C MET A 124 2.91 -0.83 1.65
N GLY A 125 2.42 -1.95 1.12
CA GLY A 125 2.90 -2.51 -0.14
C GLY A 125 2.77 -1.53 -1.32
N MET A 126 1.63 -0.83 -1.40
CA MET A 126 1.41 0.21 -2.41
C MET A 126 2.35 1.40 -2.22
N GLY A 127 2.53 1.88 -0.98
CA GLY A 127 3.49 2.95 -0.66
C GLY A 127 4.92 2.59 -1.10
N ALA A 128 5.34 1.35 -0.85
CA ALA A 128 6.63 0.84 -1.30
C ALA A 128 6.76 0.86 -2.84
N ILE A 129 5.74 0.42 -3.58
CA ILE A 129 5.73 0.45 -5.05
C ILE A 129 5.84 1.89 -5.56
N ILE A 130 5.10 2.83 -4.98
CA ILE A 130 5.14 4.25 -5.38
C ILE A 130 6.54 4.83 -5.12
N ILE A 131 7.17 4.52 -3.98
CA ILE A 131 8.55 4.94 -3.70
C ILE A 131 9.51 4.36 -4.75
N LEU A 132 9.38 3.08 -5.10
CA LEU A 132 10.20 2.44 -6.13
C LEU A 132 10.03 3.12 -7.50
N MET A 133 8.81 3.52 -7.87
CA MET A 133 8.55 4.28 -9.09
C MET A 133 9.21 5.67 -9.06
N GLY A 134 9.13 6.37 -7.93
CA GLY A 134 9.79 7.67 -7.75
C GLY A 134 11.32 7.57 -7.81
N ALA A 135 11.88 6.59 -7.12
CA ALA A 135 13.31 6.29 -7.15
C ALA A 135 13.77 5.88 -8.57
N GLY A 136 13.00 5.04 -9.27
CA GLY A 136 13.27 4.66 -10.65
C GLY A 136 13.22 5.86 -11.61
N THR A 137 12.28 6.78 -11.39
CA THR A 137 12.18 8.01 -12.20
C THR A 137 13.41 8.89 -12.02
N MET A 138 13.91 9.05 -10.79
CA MET A 138 15.14 9.81 -10.55
C MET A 138 16.40 9.09 -11.03
N ALA A 139 16.47 7.76 -10.88
CA ALA A 139 17.65 6.98 -11.24
C ALA A 139 17.83 6.80 -12.75
N PHE A 140 16.73 6.68 -13.51
CA PHE A 140 16.80 6.34 -14.94
C PHE A 140 16.23 7.43 -15.85
N LEU A 141 15.11 8.04 -15.48
CA LEU A 141 14.40 8.99 -16.33
C LEU A 141 15.08 10.36 -16.35
N ALA A 142 15.57 10.85 -15.21
CA ALA A 142 16.28 12.12 -15.14
C ALA A 142 17.62 12.14 -15.93
N PRO A 143 18.50 11.11 -15.86
CA PRO A 143 19.71 11.07 -16.68
C PRO A 143 19.44 10.95 -18.18
N VAL A 144 18.44 10.15 -18.57
CA VAL A 144 18.08 9.98 -19.99
C VAL A 144 17.52 11.27 -20.58
N VAL A 145 16.65 11.97 -19.86
CA VAL A 145 16.12 13.26 -20.31
C VAL A 145 17.25 14.31 -20.39
N TYR A 146 18.19 14.29 -19.45
CA TYR A 146 19.35 15.19 -19.48
C TYR A 146 20.25 14.95 -20.71
N LEU A 147 20.59 13.68 -21.00
CA LEU A 147 21.42 13.34 -22.17
C LEU A 147 20.72 13.68 -23.49
N ALA A 148 19.43 13.34 -23.62
CA ALA A 148 18.66 13.65 -24.82
C ALA A 148 18.49 15.17 -25.06
N THR A 149 18.44 15.98 -24.00
CA THR A 149 18.42 17.44 -24.15
C THR A 149 19.76 18.03 -24.55
N ASN A 150 20.88 17.40 -24.18
CA ASN A 150 22.22 17.88 -24.52
C ASN A 150 22.58 17.64 -26.00
N GLU A 151 22.20 16.49 -26.58
CA GLU A 151 22.49 16.18 -28.00
C GLU A 151 21.77 17.13 -28.97
N GLU A 152 20.58 17.63 -28.61
CA GLU A 152 19.85 18.60 -29.45
C GLU A 152 20.42 20.02 -29.39
N ASP A 153 21.15 20.39 -28.33
CA ASP A 153 21.79 21.71 -28.20
C ASP A 153 23.12 21.79 -29.00
N GLU A 154 23.72 20.67 -29.38
CA GLU A 154 24.96 20.60 -30.17
C GLU A 154 24.78 20.62 -31.70
N LEU A 155 23.55 20.54 -32.22
CA LEU A 155 23.31 20.63 -33.67
C LEU A 155 23.59 22.08 -34.16
N PRO A 156 24.52 22.29 -35.10
CA PRO A 156 24.86 23.63 -35.56
C PRO A 156 23.67 24.27 -36.27
N GLU A 157 23.34 25.51 -35.88
CA GLU A 157 22.41 26.35 -36.64
C GLU A 157 22.99 26.53 -38.06
N VAL A 158 22.45 25.79 -39.02
CA VAL A 158 22.69 26.08 -40.45
C VAL A 158 22.15 27.48 -40.69
N ASN A 159 23.07 28.41 -40.85
CA ASN A 159 22.83 29.83 -41.03
C ASN A 159 22.07 30.07 -42.35
N ALA A 160 20.74 30.03 -42.30
CA ALA A 160 19.86 30.48 -43.38
C ALA A 160 19.83 32.03 -43.41
N GLY A 161 20.99 32.65 -43.66
CA GLY A 161 21.17 34.08 -43.44
C GLY A 161 22.38 34.73 -44.12
N ALA A 162 22.98 34.12 -45.14
CA ALA A 162 23.90 34.86 -46.02
C ALA A 162 23.08 35.59 -47.10
N ARG A 163 22.73 36.85 -46.79
CA ARG A 163 22.10 37.81 -47.70
C ARG A 163 22.80 37.86 -49.06
N ALA A 164 21.98 37.90 -50.11
CA ALA A 164 22.36 38.22 -51.48
C ALA A 164 23.31 39.43 -51.55
N ALA A 165 24.45 39.27 -52.22
CA ALA A 165 25.27 40.38 -52.68
C ALA A 165 24.83 40.79 -54.10
N PRO A 166 24.49 42.07 -54.37
CA PRO A 166 24.19 42.56 -55.71
C PRO A 166 25.47 42.74 -56.57
N PRO A 167 25.35 42.83 -57.91
CA PRO A 167 26.43 42.51 -58.85
C PRO A 167 27.47 43.64 -59.03
N ALA A 168 28.71 43.27 -59.35
CA ALA A 168 29.77 44.20 -59.79
C ALA A 168 29.86 44.27 -61.34
N PRO A 169 30.26 45.41 -61.94
CA PRO A 169 30.02 45.70 -63.35
C PRO A 169 31.13 45.21 -64.32
N ALA A 170 30.65 44.84 -65.52
CA ALA A 170 31.20 44.84 -66.89
C ALA A 170 32.71 44.66 -67.18
N VAL A 171 33.01 43.70 -68.08
CA VAL A 171 33.64 43.94 -69.41
C VAL A 171 32.92 43.06 -70.44
#